data_AF-A0A169FWE2-F1
#
_entry.id   AF-A0A169FWE2-F1
#
_cell.length_a   1.000
_cell.length_b   1.000
_cell.length_c   1.000
_cell.angle_alpha   90.00
_cell.angle_beta   90.00
_cell.angle_gamma   90.00
#
_symmetry.space_group_name_H-M   'P 1'
#
loop_
_entity.id
_entity.type
_entity.pdbx_description
1 polymer ?
#
loop_
_entity_poly.entity_id
_entity_poly.type
_entity_poly.pdbx_seq_one_letter_code
_entity_poly.pdbx_strand_id
1 'polypeptide(L)'
;MSKMGKILTGEDFAKELLLVLGISDNKCIVVTEKSNKASETVFSVKSTSKIILRDDSNETSKIITAAHEVGHFINNSKDIAAYKKFKMSGVTLIALTVFAILMVLFDEFLTNIPKLFMFLIFLICFGSSIWCNRIKVQDEDGANKEALKVLEKHSDEIFNKYNDSRSWNMINKEAKIQLESGTVKYKDSNIILNFVSLLPFIVFIFFIAS
;
A
#
# COMPACT_ATOMS: atom_id res chain seq x y z
N MET A 1 44.56 5.75 -7.06
CA MET A 1 43.52 4.85 -7.60
C MET A 1 42.16 5.46 -7.29
N SER A 2 41.49 5.98 -8.30
CA SER A 2 40.10 6.47 -8.20
C SER A 2 39.21 5.28 -7.83
N LYS A 3 38.61 5.32 -6.63
CA LYS A 3 37.51 4.41 -6.29
C LYS A 3 36.35 4.81 -7.20
N MET A 4 36.07 4.04 -8.25
CA MET A 4 34.78 4.16 -8.94
C MET A 4 33.70 3.97 -7.88
N GLY A 5 32.89 5.00 -7.65
CA GLY A 5 31.79 4.95 -6.68
C GLY A 5 30.84 3.81 -7.03
N LYS A 6 30.54 2.96 -6.04
CA LYS A 6 29.49 1.93 -6.20
C LYS A 6 28.17 2.68 -6.16
N ILE A 7 27.38 2.60 -7.24
CA ILE A 7 26.01 3.12 -7.23
C ILE A 7 25.22 2.30 -6.21
N LEU A 8 24.72 2.98 -5.19
CA LEU A 8 23.91 2.40 -4.13
C LEU A 8 22.57 1.94 -4.70
N THR A 9 22.20 0.70 -4.44
CA THR A 9 20.91 0.15 -4.87
C THR A 9 19.81 0.46 -3.86
N GLY A 10 18.54 0.38 -4.27
CA GLY A 10 17.41 0.47 -3.34
C GLY A 10 17.46 -0.60 -2.22
N GLU A 11 17.92 -1.81 -2.53
CA GLU A 11 18.08 -2.89 -1.55
C GLU A 11 19.18 -2.57 -0.53
N ASP A 12 20.36 -2.18 -1.00
CA ASP A 12 21.48 -1.80 -0.13
C ASP A 12 21.08 -0.63 0.78
N PHE A 13 20.37 0.36 0.23
CA PHE A 13 19.84 1.49 1.02
C PHE A 13 18.84 1.05 2.09
N ALA A 14 17.85 0.20 1.76
CA ALA A 14 16.87 -0.25 2.75
C ALA A 14 17.50 -1.10 3.86
N LYS A 15 18.44 -2.00 3.52
CA LYS A 15 19.15 -2.80 4.53
C LYS A 15 19.94 -1.91 5.48
N GLU A 16 20.67 -0.94 4.94
CA GLU A 16 21.42 0.01 5.76
C GLU A 16 20.48 0.85 6.63
N LEU A 17 19.37 1.30 6.07
CA LEU A 17 18.39 2.10 6.79
C LEU A 17 17.77 1.32 7.96
N LEU A 18 17.40 0.05 7.78
CA LEU A 18 16.91 -0.79 8.86
C LEU A 18 17.96 -0.94 9.97
N LEU A 19 19.23 -1.12 9.60
CA LEU A 19 20.35 -1.23 10.54
C LEU A 19 20.53 0.06 11.36
N VAL A 20 20.51 1.24 10.71
CA VAL A 20 20.61 2.54 11.37
C VAL A 20 19.42 2.79 12.31
N LEU A 21 18.23 2.27 11.97
CA LEU A 21 17.04 2.34 12.81
C LEU A 21 17.03 1.30 13.95
N GLY A 22 18.05 0.44 14.06
CA GLY A 22 18.12 -0.62 15.08
C GLY A 22 17.11 -1.74 14.87
N ILE A 23 16.63 -1.93 13.64
CA ILE A 23 15.70 -2.99 13.25
C ILE A 23 16.52 -4.20 12.80
N SER A 24 16.48 -5.27 13.60
CA SER A 24 17.20 -6.52 13.34
C SER A 24 16.52 -7.39 12.28
N ASP A 25 17.31 -8.21 11.58
CA ASP A 25 16.86 -9.13 10.53
C ASP A 25 15.81 -10.16 11.00
N ASN A 26 15.70 -10.42 12.30
CA ASN A 26 14.63 -11.26 12.84
C ASN A 26 13.25 -10.56 12.82
N LYS A 27 13.21 -9.22 12.76
CA LYS A 27 11.99 -8.41 12.70
C LYS A 27 11.58 -8.07 11.28
N CYS A 28 12.53 -7.64 10.45
CA CYS A 28 12.28 -7.27 9.06
C CYS A 28 13.48 -7.61 8.19
N ILE A 29 13.25 -8.19 7.01
CA ILE A 29 14.27 -8.40 5.98
C ILE A 29 13.88 -7.69 4.70
N VAL A 30 14.89 -7.36 3.89
CA VAL A 30 14.71 -6.81 2.54
C VAL A 30 15.01 -7.93 1.54
N VAL A 31 14.11 -8.11 0.58
CA VAL A 31 14.22 -9.09 -0.51
C VAL A 31 13.94 -8.37 -1.82
N THR A 32 14.74 -8.65 -2.85
CA THR A 32 14.51 -8.11 -4.19
C THR A 32 13.95 -9.19 -5.11
N GLU A 33 12.88 -8.87 -5.83
CA GLU A 33 12.20 -9.79 -6.76
C GLU A 33 12.11 -9.17 -8.17
N LYS A 34 12.34 -9.99 -9.20
CA LYS A 34 12.04 -9.60 -10.59
C LYS A 34 10.56 -9.84 -10.86
N SER A 35 9.76 -8.78 -10.90
CA SER A 35 8.32 -8.85 -11.16
C SER A 35 7.79 -7.51 -11.67
N ASN A 36 6.70 -7.55 -12.45
CA ASN A 36 5.97 -6.34 -12.89
C ASN A 36 5.00 -5.80 -11.83
N LYS A 37 5.00 -6.38 -10.62
CA LYS A 37 4.20 -5.91 -9.49
C LYS A 37 4.89 -4.72 -8.82
N ALA A 38 4.11 -3.84 -8.20
CA ALA A 38 4.65 -2.80 -7.32
C ALA A 38 5.39 -3.43 -6.13
N SER A 39 6.41 -2.75 -5.60
CA SER A 39 7.06 -3.12 -4.33
C SER A 39 6.02 -3.21 -3.20
N GLU A 40 6.29 -4.03 -2.18
CA GLU A 40 5.36 -4.16 -1.06
C GLU A 40 6.03 -4.59 0.26
N THR A 41 5.41 -4.19 1.37
CA THR A 41 5.75 -4.66 2.71
C THR A 41 4.78 -5.76 3.16
N VAL A 42 5.30 -6.97 3.35
CA VAL A 42 4.57 -8.13 3.84
C VAL A 42 4.80 -8.31 5.34
N PHE A 43 3.78 -8.02 6.12
CA PHE A 43 3.86 -8.12 7.57
C PHE A 43 3.65 -9.54 8.09
N SER A 44 4.35 -9.89 9.17
CA SER A 44 4.08 -11.08 9.96
C SER A 44 3.99 -10.77 11.45
N VAL A 45 3.04 -11.43 12.13
CA VAL A 45 2.78 -11.25 13.57
C VAL A 45 3.71 -12.12 14.42
N LYS A 46 4.07 -13.31 13.91
CA LYS A 46 4.87 -14.32 14.64
C LYS A 46 6.20 -14.65 13.97
N SER A 47 6.46 -14.08 12.79
CA SER A 47 7.71 -14.27 12.06
C SER A 47 8.24 -12.93 11.57
N THR A 48 9.37 -12.97 10.88
CA THR A 48 9.99 -11.81 10.24
C THR A 48 9.06 -11.24 9.16
N SER A 49 8.87 -9.91 9.18
CA SER A 49 8.23 -9.18 8.09
C SER A 49 9.21 -9.03 6.91
N LYS A 50 8.69 -8.80 5.71
CA LYS A 50 9.52 -8.70 4.50
C LYS A 50 9.19 -7.44 3.75
N ILE A 51 10.21 -6.66 3.42
CA ILE A 51 10.12 -5.60 2.41
C ILE A 51 10.55 -6.23 1.09
N ILE A 52 9.65 -6.26 0.12
CA ILE A 52 9.88 -6.81 -1.21
C ILE A 52 10.05 -5.66 -2.19
N LEU A 53 11.28 -5.45 -2.66
CA LEU A 53 11.61 -4.43 -3.65
C LEU A 53 11.59 -5.05 -5.05
N ARG A 54 11.06 -4.31 -6.02
CA ARG A 54 10.92 -4.76 -7.41
C ARG A 54 11.49 -3.71 -8.37
N ASP A 55 12.15 -4.18 -9.43
CA ASP A 55 12.87 -3.33 -10.38
C ASP A 55 11.90 -2.67 -11.38
N ASP A 56 11.47 -1.44 -11.10
CA ASP A 56 10.54 -0.70 -11.97
C ASP A 56 11.03 0.70 -12.40
N SER A 57 12.18 1.15 -11.91
CA SER A 57 12.59 2.56 -12.03
C SER A 57 14.12 2.76 -11.95
N ASN A 58 14.57 4.02 -12.03
CA ASN A 58 15.99 4.37 -11.86
C ASN A 58 16.44 4.19 -10.38
N GLU A 59 17.74 4.13 -10.11
CA GLU A 59 18.25 3.86 -8.75
C GLU A 59 17.87 4.90 -7.69
N THR A 60 17.60 6.16 -8.06
CA THR A 60 17.12 7.17 -7.11
C THR A 60 15.66 6.89 -6.74
N SER A 61 14.81 6.64 -7.73
CA SER A 61 13.41 6.28 -7.50
C SER A 61 13.28 4.96 -6.74
N LYS A 62 14.20 4.00 -6.95
CA LYS A 62 14.28 2.76 -6.14
C LYS A 62 14.62 3.04 -4.68
N ILE A 63 15.55 3.96 -4.40
CA ILE A 63 15.87 4.37 -3.02
C ILE A 63 14.67 5.02 -2.34
N ILE A 64 13.97 5.91 -3.05
CA ILE A 64 12.76 6.55 -2.53
C ILE A 64 11.67 5.50 -2.25
N THR A 65 11.47 4.55 -3.18
CA THR A 65 10.52 3.44 -3.02
C THR A 65 10.91 2.54 -1.84
N ALA A 66 12.20 2.24 -1.69
CA ALA A 66 12.71 1.44 -0.60
C ALA A 66 12.48 2.14 0.77
N ALA A 67 12.68 3.45 0.84
CA ALA A 67 12.35 4.23 2.02
C ALA A 67 10.84 4.27 2.31
N HIS A 68 10.00 4.31 1.26
CA HIS A 68 8.55 4.22 1.39
C HIS A 68 8.10 2.89 2.01
N GLU A 69 8.65 1.76 1.56
CA GLU A 69 8.37 0.45 2.16
C GLU A 69 8.86 0.33 3.62
N VAL A 70 10.04 0.88 3.92
CA VAL A 70 10.50 1.02 5.31
C VAL A 70 9.53 1.90 6.13
N GLY A 71 8.99 2.96 5.52
CA GLY A 71 7.95 3.81 6.08
C GLY A 71 6.68 3.03 6.44
N HIS A 72 6.19 2.16 5.56
CA HIS A 72 5.08 1.24 5.87
C HIS A 72 5.40 0.36 7.08
N PHE A 73 6.61 -0.21 7.11
CA PHE A 73 7.03 -1.03 8.24
C PHE A 73 7.00 -0.25 9.55
N ILE A 74 7.60 0.95 9.60
CA ILE A 74 7.62 1.80 10.80
C ILE A 74 6.19 2.16 11.23
N ASN A 75 5.37 2.63 10.28
CA ASN A 75 4.00 3.08 10.52
C ASN A 75 3.13 1.97 11.16
N ASN A 76 3.26 0.73 10.68
CA ASN A 76 2.39 -0.38 11.07
C ASN A 76 2.99 -1.37 12.07
N SER A 77 4.30 -1.29 12.35
CA SER A 77 5.00 -2.24 13.24
C SER A 77 4.46 -2.26 14.68
N LYS A 78 3.84 -1.16 15.14
CA LYS A 78 3.26 -1.06 16.49
C LYS A 78 1.98 -1.88 16.66
N ASP A 79 1.20 -2.08 15.58
CA ASP A 79 -0.02 -2.89 15.59
C ASP A 79 -0.22 -3.63 14.25
N ILE A 80 0.66 -4.62 14.03
CA ILE A 80 0.62 -5.46 12.84
C ILE A 80 -0.71 -6.23 12.74
N ALA A 81 -1.32 -6.59 13.88
CA ALA A 81 -2.56 -7.35 13.90
C ALA A 81 -3.74 -6.51 13.37
N ALA A 82 -3.85 -5.24 13.78
CA ALA A 82 -4.83 -4.32 13.23
C ALA A 82 -4.60 -4.08 11.74
N TYR A 83 -3.36 -3.88 11.31
CA TYR A 83 -3.04 -3.72 9.87
C TYR A 83 -3.47 -4.94 9.04
N LYS A 84 -3.22 -6.16 9.53
CA LYS A 84 -3.67 -7.38 8.84
C LYS A 84 -5.19 -7.49 8.75
N LYS A 85 -5.91 -7.20 9.85
CA LYS A 85 -7.38 -7.17 9.85
C LYS A 85 -7.90 -6.16 8.83
N PHE A 86 -7.24 -5.01 8.71
CA PHE A 86 -7.54 -4.01 7.69
C PHE A 86 -7.27 -4.52 6.27
N LYS A 87 -6.11 -5.11 5.97
CA LYS A 87 -5.84 -5.66 4.62
C LYS A 87 -6.88 -6.71 4.22
N MET A 88 -7.38 -7.49 5.18
CA MET A 88 -8.45 -8.46 4.98
C MET A 88 -9.83 -7.82 4.75
N SER A 89 -10.12 -6.62 5.27
CA SER A 89 -11.43 -5.98 5.11
C SER A 89 -11.73 -5.64 3.64
N GLY A 90 -10.71 -5.33 2.84
CA GLY A 90 -10.86 -5.16 1.39
C GLY A 90 -11.27 -6.45 0.67
N VAL A 91 -10.71 -7.60 1.07
CA VAL A 91 -11.11 -8.91 0.52
C VAL A 91 -12.54 -9.24 0.92
N THR A 92 -12.89 -9.01 2.19
CA THR A 92 -14.27 -9.20 2.68
C THR A 92 -15.26 -8.31 1.94
N LEU A 93 -14.91 -7.06 1.64
CA LEU A 93 -15.75 -6.16 0.86
C LEU A 93 -15.99 -6.68 -0.56
N ILE A 94 -14.96 -7.18 -1.24
CA ILE A 94 -15.11 -7.79 -2.58
C ILE A 94 -16.05 -9.00 -2.49
N ALA A 95 -15.84 -9.88 -1.51
CA ALA A 95 -16.68 -11.05 -1.30
C ALA A 95 -18.15 -10.67 -1.02
N LEU A 96 -18.39 -9.66 -0.17
CA LEU A 96 -19.72 -9.13 0.11
C LEU A 96 -20.37 -8.53 -1.14
N THR A 97 -19.60 -7.81 -1.97
CA THR A 97 -20.09 -7.24 -3.23
C THR A 97 -20.51 -8.33 -4.21
N VAL A 98 -19.68 -9.38 -4.38
CA VAL A 98 -20.00 -10.54 -5.22
C VAL A 98 -21.22 -11.29 -4.68
N PHE A 99 -21.28 -11.52 -3.37
CA PHE A 99 -22.42 -12.14 -2.73
C PHE A 99 -23.71 -11.34 -2.93
N ALA A 100 -23.65 -10.01 -2.82
CA ALA A 100 -24.77 -9.13 -3.09
C ALA A 100 -25.25 -9.23 -4.54
N ILE A 101 -24.34 -9.26 -5.52
CA ILE A 101 -24.69 -9.47 -6.93
C ILE A 101 -25.38 -10.82 -7.13
N LEU A 102 -24.83 -11.90 -6.56
CA LEU A 102 -25.44 -13.23 -6.65
C LEU A 102 -26.84 -13.24 -6.03
N MET A 103 -27.03 -12.58 -4.88
CA MET A 103 -28.35 -12.48 -4.25
C MET A 103 -29.37 -11.75 -5.12
N VAL A 104 -28.98 -10.66 -5.81
CA VAL A 104 -29.86 -9.99 -6.80
C VAL A 104 -30.24 -10.96 -7.92
N LEU A 105 -29.27 -11.71 -8.46
CA LEU A 105 -29.50 -12.66 -9.55
C LEU A 105 -30.37 -13.85 -9.10
N PHE A 106 -30.19 -14.37 -7.88
CA PHE A 106 -30.97 -15.50 -7.37
C PHE A 106 -32.39 -15.12 -6.94
N ASP A 107 -32.63 -13.89 -6.47
CA ASP A 107 -33.97 -13.39 -6.13
C ASP A 107 -34.92 -13.45 -7.32
N GLU A 108 -34.39 -13.20 -8.53
CA GLU A 108 -35.13 -13.34 -9.80
C GLU A 108 -35.61 -14.79 -10.06
N PHE A 109 -34.87 -15.80 -9.59
CA PHE A 109 -35.17 -17.22 -9.85
C PHE A 109 -35.82 -17.97 -8.67
N LEU A 110 -35.70 -17.51 -7.42
CA LEU A 110 -35.98 -18.32 -6.23
C LEU A 110 -36.76 -17.65 -5.05
N THR A 111 -37.45 -16.52 -5.26
CA THR A 111 -38.49 -15.92 -4.37
C THR A 111 -38.06 -14.84 -3.36
N ASN A 112 -38.74 -13.68 -3.40
CA ASN A 112 -39.08 -12.67 -2.36
C ASN A 112 -38.03 -12.31 -1.29
N ILE A 113 -36.81 -11.94 -1.65
CA ILE A 113 -35.97 -11.15 -0.74
C ILE A 113 -36.58 -9.76 -0.60
N PRO A 114 -36.92 -9.28 0.63
CA PRO A 114 -37.46 -7.94 0.79
C PRO A 114 -36.51 -6.89 0.22
N LYS A 115 -37.01 -6.01 -0.64
CA LYS A 115 -36.22 -4.91 -1.26
C LYS A 115 -35.45 -4.08 -0.23
N LEU A 116 -36.02 -3.92 0.97
CA LEU A 116 -35.38 -3.27 2.11
C LEU A 116 -34.06 -3.95 2.53
N PHE A 117 -34.03 -5.29 2.52
CA PHE A 117 -32.83 -6.06 2.88
C PHE A 117 -31.71 -5.89 1.84
N MET A 118 -32.05 -5.89 0.55
CA MET A 118 -31.10 -5.62 -0.53
C MET A 118 -30.51 -4.20 -0.45
N PHE A 119 -31.35 -3.22 -0.12
CA PHE A 119 -30.91 -1.84 0.11
C PHE A 119 -29.98 -1.72 1.33
N LEU A 120 -30.25 -2.45 2.42
CA LEU A 120 -29.36 -2.48 3.59
C LEU A 120 -28.00 -3.11 3.28
N ILE A 121 -27.96 -4.22 2.53
CA ILE A 121 -26.69 -4.83 2.09
C ILE A 121 -25.89 -3.82 1.25
N PHE A 122 -26.56 -3.11 0.34
CA PHE A 122 -25.93 -2.06 -0.44
C PHE A 122 -25.30 -0.97 0.44
N LEU A 123 -26.06 -0.41 1.40
CA LEU A 123 -25.55 0.62 2.30
C LEU A 123 -24.34 0.13 3.12
N ILE A 124 -24.36 -1.12 3.57
CA ILE A 124 -23.23 -1.74 4.28
C ILE A 124 -22.01 -1.88 3.36
N CYS A 125 -22.19 -2.34 2.12
CA CYS A 125 -21.09 -2.47 1.15
C CYS A 125 -20.49 -1.10 0.82
N PHE A 126 -21.33 -0.11 0.53
CA PHE A 126 -20.89 1.25 0.21
C PHE A 126 -20.18 1.93 1.40
N GLY A 127 -20.76 1.86 2.60
CA GLY A 127 -20.13 2.38 3.81
C GLY A 127 -18.80 1.70 4.13
N SER A 128 -18.74 0.37 3.95
CA SER A 128 -17.51 -0.41 4.12
C SER A 128 -16.44 -0.06 3.09
N SER A 129 -16.83 0.27 1.85
CA SER A 129 -15.91 0.79 0.82
C SER A 129 -15.26 2.09 1.25
N ILE A 130 -16.05 3.07 1.69
CA ILE A 130 -15.54 4.36 2.19
C ILE A 130 -14.59 4.15 3.37
N TRP A 131 -14.96 3.27 4.31
CA TRP A 131 -14.15 3.00 5.49
C TRP A 131 -12.80 2.33 5.15
N CYS A 132 -12.82 1.24 4.37
CA CYS A 132 -11.60 0.56 3.93
C CYS A 132 -10.69 1.54 3.18
N ASN A 133 -11.29 2.38 2.36
CA ASN A 133 -10.57 3.36 1.60
C ASN A 133 -9.87 4.42 2.49
N ARG A 134 -10.60 5.02 3.43
CA ARG A 134 -10.04 6.01 4.36
C ARG A 134 -8.81 5.48 5.09
N ILE A 135 -8.87 4.23 5.54
CA ILE A 135 -7.73 3.60 6.22
C ILE A 135 -6.56 3.40 5.27
N LYS A 136 -6.80 2.97 4.02
CA LYS A 136 -5.73 2.81 3.03
C LYS A 136 -4.99 4.13 2.79
N VAL A 137 -5.73 5.22 2.59
CA VAL A 137 -5.13 6.56 2.42
C VAL A 137 -4.33 6.96 3.66
N GLN A 138 -4.84 6.67 4.85
CA GLN A 138 -4.13 6.96 6.10
C GLN A 138 -2.82 6.16 6.23
N ASP A 139 -2.80 4.90 5.79
CA ASP A 139 -1.59 4.08 5.77
C ASP A 139 -0.53 4.64 4.81
N GLU A 140 -0.91 4.91 3.56
CA GLU A 140 -0.04 5.51 2.54
C GLU A 140 0.52 6.88 2.99
N ASP A 141 -0.34 7.75 3.54
CA ASP A 141 0.07 9.05 4.06
C ASP A 141 1.02 8.91 5.28
N GLY A 142 0.80 7.89 6.13
CA GLY A 142 1.68 7.57 7.25
C GLY A 142 3.04 7.07 6.77
N ALA A 143 3.06 6.15 5.81
CA ALA A 143 4.28 5.63 5.20
C ALA A 143 5.09 6.74 4.53
N ASN A 144 4.45 7.64 3.78
CA ASN A 144 5.12 8.77 3.12
C ASN A 144 5.75 9.75 4.12
N LYS A 145 5.08 10.03 5.23
CA LYS A 145 5.63 10.88 6.30
C LYS A 145 6.85 10.25 6.95
N GLU A 146 6.78 8.97 7.31
CA GLU A 146 7.94 8.28 7.88
C GLU A 146 9.07 8.14 6.85
N ALA A 147 8.77 7.89 5.57
CA ALA A 147 9.74 7.81 4.49
C ALA A 147 10.51 9.13 4.31
N LEU A 148 9.83 10.28 4.23
CA LEU A 148 10.48 11.58 4.13
C LEU A 148 11.37 11.87 5.34
N LYS A 149 10.88 11.57 6.54
CA LYS A 149 11.62 11.77 7.79
C LYS A 149 12.89 10.94 7.85
N VAL A 150 12.83 9.66 7.46
CA VAL A 150 14.02 8.79 7.47
C VAL A 150 14.98 9.15 6.35
N LEU A 151 14.49 9.54 5.17
CA LEU A 151 15.33 10.05 4.09
C LEU A 151 16.07 11.32 4.51
N GLU A 152 15.36 12.31 5.04
CA GLU A 152 15.96 13.56 5.49
C GLU A 152 17.02 13.33 6.58
N LYS A 153 16.75 12.42 7.52
CA LYS A 153 17.63 12.20 8.67
C LYS A 153 18.85 11.33 8.36
N HIS A 154 18.73 10.35 7.46
CA HIS A 154 19.73 9.29 7.31
C HIS A 154 20.33 9.14 5.91
N SER A 155 19.80 9.81 4.88
CA SER A 155 20.28 9.58 3.51
C SER A 155 21.76 9.93 3.32
N ASP A 156 22.22 11.09 3.82
CA ASP A 156 23.61 11.52 3.63
C ASP A 156 24.61 10.60 4.33
N GLU A 157 24.26 10.10 5.53
CA GLU A 157 25.06 9.11 6.24
C GLU A 157 25.22 7.83 5.42
N ILE A 158 24.11 7.32 4.88
CA ILE A 158 24.08 6.10 4.07
C ILE A 158 24.83 6.30 2.75
N PHE A 159 24.61 7.40 2.02
CA PHE A 159 25.32 7.68 0.77
C PHE A 159 26.82 7.77 0.98
N ASN A 160 27.26 8.47 2.03
CA ASN A 160 28.68 8.58 2.37
C ASN A 160 29.31 7.22 2.70
N LYS A 161 28.60 6.34 3.43
CA LYS A 161 29.08 4.99 3.76
C LYS A 161 29.41 4.18 2.50
N TYR A 162 28.63 4.35 1.43
CA TYR A 162 28.81 3.61 0.17
C TYR A 162 29.66 4.35 -0.87
N ASN A 163 30.18 5.55 -0.54
CA ASN A 163 30.83 6.45 -1.50
C ASN A 163 29.95 6.74 -2.73
N ASP A 164 28.64 6.86 -2.50
CA ASP A 164 27.69 7.29 -3.52
C ASP A 164 27.70 8.82 -3.62
N SER A 165 27.66 9.36 -4.83
CA SER A 165 27.72 10.81 -5.05
C SER A 165 26.41 11.54 -4.74
N ARG A 166 25.31 10.80 -4.54
CA ARG A 166 24.02 11.38 -4.18
C ARG A 166 24.02 11.92 -2.76
N SER A 167 23.13 12.87 -2.51
CA SER A 167 22.84 13.42 -1.19
C SER A 167 21.35 13.69 -1.06
N TRP A 168 20.87 13.88 0.17
CA TRP A 168 19.49 14.30 0.45
C TRP A 168 19.12 15.52 -0.38
N ASN A 169 19.98 16.54 -0.45
CA ASN A 169 19.73 17.74 -1.23
C ASN A 169 19.50 17.46 -2.72
N MET A 170 20.14 16.43 -3.29
CA MET A 170 19.94 16.03 -4.68
C MET A 170 18.62 15.29 -4.89
N ILE A 171 18.18 14.47 -3.93
CA ILE A 171 17.01 13.59 -4.09
C ILE A 171 15.72 14.15 -3.48
N ASN A 172 15.79 15.15 -2.59
CA ASN A 172 14.66 15.68 -1.80
C ASN A 172 13.47 16.10 -2.69
N LYS A 173 13.73 16.82 -3.77
CA LYS A 173 12.66 17.27 -4.68
C LYS A 173 11.96 16.09 -5.36
N GLU A 174 12.72 15.11 -5.84
CA GLU A 174 12.18 13.89 -6.46
C GLU A 174 11.40 13.06 -5.43
N ALA A 175 11.94 12.91 -4.22
CA ALA A 175 11.30 12.20 -3.12
C ALA A 175 9.94 12.80 -2.77
N LYS A 176 9.85 14.12 -2.57
CA LYS A 176 8.58 14.79 -2.29
C LYS A 176 7.57 14.60 -3.40
N ILE A 177 7.97 14.83 -4.66
CA ILE A 177 7.08 14.67 -5.82
C ILE A 177 6.59 13.23 -5.94
N GLN A 178 7.49 12.25 -5.84
CA GLN A 178 7.15 10.83 -5.99
C GLN A 178 6.19 10.38 -4.87
N LEU A 179 6.50 10.70 -3.61
CA LEU A 179 5.68 10.29 -2.46
C LEU A 179 4.32 11.01 -2.46
N GLU A 180 4.26 12.32 -2.74
CA GLU A 180 2.99 13.05 -2.87
C GLU A 180 2.14 12.55 -4.03
N SER A 181 2.74 12.29 -5.20
CA SER A 181 2.03 11.77 -6.36
C SER A 181 1.47 10.36 -6.12
N GLY A 182 2.15 9.55 -5.31
CA GLY A 182 1.66 8.25 -4.85
C GLY A 182 0.35 8.38 -4.05
N THR A 183 0.33 9.27 -3.06
CA THR A 183 -0.90 9.58 -2.29
C THR A 183 -2.03 10.06 -3.20
N VAL A 184 -1.76 10.94 -4.16
CA VAL A 184 -2.79 11.48 -5.07
C VAL A 184 -3.38 10.37 -5.95
N LYS A 185 -2.53 9.53 -6.56
CA LYS A 185 -3.00 8.38 -7.34
C LYS A 185 -3.89 7.44 -6.52
N TYR A 186 -3.56 7.21 -5.26
CA TYR A 186 -4.45 6.44 -4.37
C TYR A 186 -5.75 7.17 -4.12
N LYS A 187 -5.72 8.47 -3.80
CA LYS A 187 -6.93 9.30 -3.65
C LYS A 187 -7.87 9.22 -4.86
N ASP A 188 -7.33 9.09 -6.06
CA ASP A 188 -8.11 8.95 -7.30
C ASP A 188 -8.58 7.51 -7.56
N SER A 189 -7.74 6.51 -7.29
CA SER A 189 -8.09 5.07 -7.40
C SER A 189 -9.29 4.69 -6.52
N ASN A 190 -9.53 5.48 -5.48
CA ASN A 190 -10.64 5.35 -4.55
C ASN A 190 -12.02 5.56 -5.17
N ILE A 191 -12.08 6.39 -6.21
CA ILE A 191 -13.32 6.62 -6.97
C ILE A 191 -13.78 5.29 -7.58
N ILE A 192 -12.84 4.45 -8.03
CA ILE A 192 -13.11 3.16 -8.67
C ILE A 192 -13.72 2.16 -7.67
N LEU A 193 -13.16 2.03 -6.46
CA LEU A 193 -13.71 1.13 -5.42
C LEU A 193 -15.15 1.49 -5.04
N ASN A 194 -15.43 2.79 -4.92
CA ASN A 194 -16.78 3.28 -4.67
C ASN A 194 -17.71 2.95 -5.84
N PHE A 195 -17.30 3.16 -7.09
CA PHE A 195 -18.09 2.75 -8.27
C PHE A 195 -18.33 1.25 -8.33
N VAL A 196 -17.34 0.41 -8.02
CA VAL A 196 -17.50 -1.05 -7.99
C VAL A 196 -18.48 -1.46 -6.89
N SER A 197 -18.47 -0.78 -5.73
CA SER A 197 -19.47 -1.02 -4.68
C SER A 197 -20.90 -0.63 -5.07
N LEU A 198 -21.08 0.16 -6.15
CA LEU A 198 -22.39 0.49 -6.73
C LEU A 198 -22.93 -0.59 -7.67
N LEU A 199 -22.11 -1.53 -8.14
CA LEU A 199 -22.57 -2.57 -9.09
C LEU A 199 -23.81 -3.33 -8.63
N PRO A 200 -23.90 -3.82 -7.37
CA PRO A 200 -25.10 -4.52 -6.91
C PRO A 200 -26.38 -3.67 -7.06
N PHE A 201 -26.28 -2.35 -6.84
CA PHE A 201 -27.40 -1.42 -6.98
C PHE A 201 -27.76 -1.15 -8.45
N ILE A 202 -26.75 -1.02 -9.32
CA ILE A 202 -26.96 -0.86 -10.77
C ILE A 202 -27.67 -2.09 -11.33
N VAL A 203 -27.21 -3.29 -10.96
CA VAL A 203 -27.82 -4.57 -11.34
C VAL A 203 -29.26 -4.63 -10.83
N PHE A 204 -29.50 -4.27 -9.57
CA PHE A 204 -30.84 -4.22 -8.98
C PHE A 204 -31.80 -3.24 -9.70
N ILE A 205 -31.34 -2.03 -10.06
CA ILE A 205 -32.16 -1.09 -10.84
C ILE A 205 -32.50 -1.66 -12.20
N PHE A 206 -31.53 -2.26 -12.90
CA PHE A 206 -31.74 -2.82 -14.23
C PHE A 206 -32.84 -3.89 -14.21
N PHE A 207 -32.84 -4.78 -13.22
CA PHE A 207 -33.85 -5.83 -13.09
C PHE A 207 -35.22 -5.33 -12.60
N ILE A 208 -35.30 -4.22 -11.88
CA ILE A 208 -36.59 -3.62 -11.48
C ILE A 208 -37.21 -2.78 -12.61
N ALA A 209 -36.37 -2.19 -13.46
CA ALA A 209 -36.79 -1.36 -14.59
C ALA A 209 -37.09 -2.17 -15.86
N SER A 210 -36.76 -3.46 -15.88
CA SER A 210 -37.07 -4.43 -16.95
C SER A 210 -38.40 -5.13 -16.68
#